data_AF-A0A1M7B0S2-F1
#
_entry.id   AF-A0A1M7B0S2-F1
#
_cell.length_a   1.000
_cell.length_b   1.000
_cell.length_c   1.000
_cell.angle_alpha   90.00
_cell.angle_beta   90.00
_cell.angle_gamma   90.00
#
_symmetry.space_group_name_H-M   'P 1'
#
loop_
_entity.id
_entity.type
_entity.pdbx_description
1 polymer ?
#
loop_
_entity_poly.entity_id
_entity_poly.type
_entity_poly.pdbx_seq_one_letter_code
_entity_poly.pdbx_strand_id
1 'polypeptide(L)'
;QPRKNATLVQLEPDYKKLFVQQAALRIQEKMQQKFAGGKICLCEADIIRLAYLKRPLCVAIEGVDGFSHMNISMTEDGMFRMSLFTLVDFDTISDDQSEKQEHTLDEVQMERWYTLKGQHLLTELVTEMNQQGFSRLSIQENGDVVVQENGKYVVKDHVLDFPPKKNWLDLKKMMMDTGIKVRINEKKMTFMW
;
A
#
# COMPACT_ATOMS: atom_id res chain seq x y z
N GLN A 1 43.27 51.62 23.28
CA GLN A 1 43.40 50.42 22.43
C GLN A 1 42.01 49.84 22.19
N PRO A 2 41.57 49.62 20.94
CA PRO A 2 40.27 48.99 20.70
C PRO A 2 40.41 47.47 20.84
N ARG A 3 39.54 46.83 21.64
CA ARG A 3 39.40 45.37 21.67
C ARG A 3 38.86 44.92 20.32
N LYS A 4 39.67 44.19 19.55
CA LYS A 4 39.21 43.48 18.35
C LYS A 4 38.32 42.33 18.83
N ASN A 5 37.03 42.39 18.53
CA ASN A 5 36.12 41.27 18.71
C ASN A 5 36.50 40.19 17.69
N ALA A 6 37.22 39.17 18.14
CA ALA A 6 37.47 37.97 17.35
C ALA A 6 36.14 37.25 17.17
N THR A 7 35.61 37.25 15.94
CA THR A 7 34.43 36.46 15.59
C THR A 7 34.91 35.02 15.39
N LEU A 8 34.44 34.12 16.25
CA LEU A 8 34.73 32.69 16.14
C LEU A 8 34.04 32.18 14.87
N VAL A 9 34.80 31.89 13.82
CA VAL A 9 34.27 31.29 12.60
C VAL A 9 34.09 29.79 12.88
N GLN A 10 32.84 29.34 12.87
CA GLN A 10 32.52 27.92 13.02
C GLN A 10 32.91 27.20 11.71
N LEU A 11 34.03 26.48 11.75
CA LEU A 11 34.63 25.79 10.60
C LEU A 11 34.03 24.40 10.34
N GLU A 12 33.10 23.93 11.19
CA GLU A 12 32.50 22.62 11.00
C GLU A 12 31.55 22.62 9.79
N PRO A 13 31.67 21.63 8.88
CA PRO A 13 30.71 21.46 7.80
C PRO A 13 29.31 21.23 8.36
N ASP A 14 28.32 21.81 7.71
CA ASP A 14 26.93 21.45 7.99
C ASP A 14 26.65 20.04 7.46
N TYR A 15 26.93 19.03 8.30
CA TYR A 15 26.77 17.62 7.96
C TYR A 15 25.33 17.26 7.60
N LYS A 16 24.35 17.98 8.16
CA LYS A 16 22.94 17.80 7.81
C LYS A 16 22.70 18.26 6.38
N LYS A 17 23.20 19.43 6.00
CA LYS A 17 23.11 19.94 4.64
C LYS A 17 23.84 19.04 3.64
N LEU A 18 25.04 18.57 3.98
CA LEU A 18 25.80 17.63 3.14
C LEU A 18 25.05 16.32 2.95
N PHE A 19 24.48 15.76 4.01
CA PHE A 19 23.66 14.55 3.93
C PHE A 19 22.45 14.77 3.02
N VAL A 20 21.74 15.88 3.19
CA VAL A 20 20.56 16.23 2.37
C VAL A 20 20.92 16.29 0.89
N GLN A 21 22.01 16.98 0.56
CA GLN A 21 22.51 17.08 -0.82
C GLN A 21 22.90 15.71 -1.37
N GLN A 22 23.66 14.92 -0.62
CA GLN A 22 24.12 13.61 -1.06
C GLN A 22 22.98 12.62 -1.27
N ALA A 23 21.99 12.61 -0.38
CA ALA A 23 20.81 11.75 -0.50
C ALA A 23 19.98 12.10 -1.74
N ALA A 24 19.74 13.40 -1.99
CA ALA A 24 19.03 13.86 -3.18
C ALA A 24 19.76 13.45 -4.47
N LEU A 25 21.09 13.66 -4.53
CA LEU A 25 21.91 13.25 -5.68
C LEU A 25 21.88 11.75 -5.90
N ARG A 26 21.97 10.95 -4.83
CA ARG A 26 21.97 9.49 -4.91
C ARG A 26 20.63 8.95 -5.41
N ILE A 27 19.53 9.58 -5.02
CA ILE A 27 18.18 9.28 -5.50
C ILE A 27 18.08 9.60 -7.01
N GLN A 28 18.49 10.81 -7.42
CA GLN A 28 18.49 11.21 -8.83
C GLN A 28 19.35 10.28 -9.70
N GLU A 29 20.54 9.90 -9.22
CA GLU A 29 21.44 8.98 -9.92
C GLU A 29 20.81 7.59 -10.12
N LYS A 30 20.18 7.03 -9.07
CA LYS A 30 19.48 5.74 -9.17
C LYS A 30 18.34 5.77 -10.18
N MET A 31 17.63 6.90 -10.27
CA MET A 31 16.58 7.11 -11.27
C MET A 31 17.19 7.11 -12.69
N GLN A 32 18.23 7.92 -12.90
CA GLN A 32 18.90 8.06 -14.19
C GLN A 32 19.59 6.79 -14.67
N GLN A 33 20.04 5.94 -13.76
CA GLN A 33 20.64 4.64 -14.09
C GLN A 33 19.66 3.71 -14.83
N LYS A 34 18.36 3.79 -14.51
CA LYS A 34 17.32 3.01 -15.18
C LYS A 34 16.60 3.78 -16.28
N PHE A 35 16.49 5.09 -16.12
CA PHE A 35 15.74 5.97 -17.00
C PHE A 35 16.58 7.21 -17.32
N ALA A 36 17.32 7.21 -18.43
CA ALA A 36 18.29 8.25 -18.74
C ALA A 36 17.71 9.69 -18.76
N GLY A 37 16.43 9.84 -19.13
CA GLY A 37 15.71 11.12 -19.11
C GLY A 37 15.06 11.48 -17.77
N GLY A 38 15.07 10.55 -16.81
CA GLY A 38 14.34 10.65 -15.56
C GLY A 38 14.83 11.78 -14.66
N LYS A 39 13.91 12.64 -14.24
CA LYS A 39 14.17 13.74 -13.32
C LYS A 39 13.23 13.68 -12.13
N ILE A 40 13.79 13.97 -10.97
CA ILE A 40 13.06 14.11 -9.72
C ILE A 40 13.54 15.37 -8.99
N CYS A 41 12.60 16.16 -8.47
CA CYS A 41 12.92 17.34 -7.66
C CYS A 41 12.64 17.04 -6.20
N LEU A 42 13.69 16.99 -5.38
CA LEU A 42 13.61 16.79 -3.94
C LEU A 42 14.11 18.04 -3.23
N CYS A 43 13.32 18.57 -2.30
CA CYS A 43 13.73 19.66 -1.43
C CYS A 43 14.32 19.12 -0.11
N GLU A 44 14.94 20.00 0.67
CA GLU A 44 15.51 19.64 1.98
C GLU A 44 14.48 19.00 2.91
N ALA A 45 13.24 19.52 2.92
CA ALA A 45 12.17 18.99 3.75
C ALA A 45 11.81 17.54 3.39
N ASP A 46 11.86 17.19 2.10
CA ASP A 46 11.58 15.83 1.64
C ASP A 46 12.62 14.85 2.20
N ILE A 47 13.90 15.17 2.03
CA ILE A 47 14.98 14.32 2.53
C ILE A 47 14.95 14.19 4.05
N ILE A 48 14.61 15.27 4.76
CA ILE A 48 14.47 15.22 6.21
C ILE A 48 13.35 14.27 6.62
N ARG A 49 12.18 14.34 5.98
CA ARG A 49 11.04 13.45 6.23
C ARG A 49 11.40 11.99 5.95
N LEU A 50 12.15 11.75 4.86
CA LEU A 50 12.60 10.42 4.47
C LEU A 50 13.57 9.82 5.48
N ALA A 51 14.65 10.54 5.80
CA ALA A 51 15.77 9.98 6.55
C ALA A 51 15.57 10.02 8.07
N TYR A 52 15.09 11.15 8.60
CA TYR A 52 14.95 11.37 10.05
C TYR A 52 13.60 10.93 10.58
N LEU A 53 12.52 11.19 9.84
CA LEU A 53 11.16 10.81 10.28
C LEU A 53 10.76 9.41 9.80
N LYS A 54 11.62 8.73 9.02
CA LYS A 54 11.38 7.40 8.45
C LYS A 54 10.06 7.32 7.66
N ARG A 55 9.64 8.43 7.06
CA ARG A 55 8.40 8.50 6.30
C ARG A 55 8.68 8.33 4.81
N PRO A 56 7.96 7.43 4.11
CA PRO A 56 8.01 7.37 2.66
C PRO A 56 7.59 8.70 2.03
N LEU A 57 8.17 9.02 0.88
CA LEU A 57 7.85 10.19 0.08
C LEU A 57 7.14 9.76 -1.20
N CYS A 58 6.08 10.46 -1.55
CA CYS A 58 5.48 10.43 -2.88
C CYS A 58 5.84 11.74 -3.59
N VAL A 59 6.48 11.66 -4.75
CA VAL A 59 6.92 12.84 -5.50
C VAL A 59 6.66 12.65 -6.99
N ALA A 60 6.30 13.75 -7.65
CA ALA A 60 6.16 13.78 -9.10
C ALA A 60 7.52 13.62 -9.78
N ILE A 61 7.50 13.05 -10.99
CA ILE A 61 8.70 12.79 -11.79
C ILE A 61 8.47 13.23 -13.24
N GLU A 62 9.58 13.44 -13.95
CA GLU A 62 9.58 13.81 -15.36
C GLU A 62 10.52 12.92 -16.17
N GLY A 63 10.30 12.86 -17.49
CA GLY A 63 11.22 12.19 -18.42
C GLY A 63 11.26 10.67 -18.32
N VAL A 64 10.19 10.07 -17.77
CA VAL A 64 9.99 8.63 -17.69
C VAL A 64 8.64 8.27 -18.27
N ASP A 65 8.65 7.56 -19.39
CA ASP A 65 7.44 7.20 -20.12
C ASP A 65 6.56 6.24 -19.29
N GLY A 66 5.25 6.51 -19.28
CA GLY A 66 4.25 5.68 -18.60
C GLY A 66 4.15 5.87 -17.08
N PHE A 67 4.97 6.74 -16.48
CA PHE A 67 4.98 6.99 -15.03
C PHE A 67 4.91 8.49 -14.72
N SER A 68 4.09 8.88 -13.75
CA SER A 68 3.99 10.29 -13.31
C SER A 68 4.55 10.56 -11.92
N HIS A 69 4.63 9.54 -11.06
CA HIS A 69 5.05 9.68 -9.66
C HIS A 69 5.99 8.55 -9.23
N MET A 70 6.70 8.79 -8.13
CA MET A 70 7.58 7.83 -7.48
C MET A 70 7.37 7.82 -5.97
N ASN A 71 7.28 6.62 -5.41
CA ASN A 71 7.36 6.39 -3.97
C ASN A 71 8.80 6.08 -3.58
N ILE A 72 9.32 6.75 -2.55
CA ILE A 72 10.69 6.59 -2.05
C ILE A 72 10.64 6.30 -0.57
N SER A 73 11.32 5.24 -0.14
CA SER A 73 11.51 4.90 1.28
C SER A 73 12.97 4.54 1.56
N MET A 74 13.37 4.64 2.83
CA MET A 74 14.72 4.29 3.29
C MET A 74 14.60 3.14 4.29
N THR A 75 15.31 2.05 4.02
CA THR A 75 15.39 0.88 4.91
C THR A 75 16.33 1.15 6.08
N GLU A 76 16.32 0.27 7.10
CA GLU A 76 17.14 0.43 8.31
C GLU A 76 18.66 0.39 8.04
N ASP A 77 19.08 -0.37 7.03
CA ASP A 77 20.45 -0.42 6.51
C ASP A 77 20.83 0.77 5.60
N GLY A 78 19.90 1.72 5.43
CA GLY A 78 20.12 2.96 4.70
C GLY A 78 19.98 2.85 3.18
N MET A 79 19.40 1.77 2.66
CA MET A 79 19.10 1.66 1.23
C MET A 79 17.81 2.39 0.85
N PHE A 80 17.86 3.12 -0.27
CA PHE A 80 16.65 3.66 -0.89
C PHE A 80 15.91 2.60 -1.69
N ARG A 81 14.63 2.37 -1.34
CA ARG A 81 13.65 1.64 -2.15
C ARG A 81 12.79 2.64 -2.90
N MET A 82 12.66 2.43 -4.21
CA MET A 82 12.03 3.37 -5.14
C MET A 82 11.07 2.62 -6.04
N SER A 83 9.84 3.11 -6.18
CA SER A 83 8.79 2.47 -6.97
C SER A 83 8.02 3.51 -7.77
N LEU A 84 7.92 3.30 -9.08
CA LEU A 84 7.23 4.19 -10.01
C LEU A 84 5.74 3.84 -10.12
N PHE A 85 4.90 4.84 -10.31
CA PHE A 85 3.47 4.67 -10.56
C PHE A 85 2.87 5.88 -11.30
N THR A 86 1.63 5.74 -11.75
CA THR A 86 0.87 6.82 -12.39
C THR A 86 -0.39 7.08 -11.61
N LEU A 87 -0.65 8.34 -11.27
CA LEU A 87 -1.95 8.74 -10.76
C LEU A 87 -2.98 8.68 -11.89
N VAL A 88 -4.10 8.02 -11.61
CA VAL A 88 -5.26 7.99 -12.49
C VAL A 88 -6.29 8.92 -11.90
N ASP A 89 -6.87 9.79 -12.73
CA ASP A 89 -8.00 10.63 -12.31
C ASP A 89 -9.24 9.74 -12.20
N PHE A 90 -9.92 9.81 -11.06
CA PHE A 90 -11.16 9.05 -10.84
C PHE A 90 -12.25 9.44 -11.85
N ASP A 91 -12.22 10.67 -12.38
CA ASP A 91 -13.18 11.12 -13.40
C ASP A 91 -12.83 10.62 -14.80
N THR A 92 -11.55 10.34 -15.08
CA THR A 92 -11.13 9.64 -16.32
C THR A 92 -11.44 8.15 -16.31
N ILE A 93 -11.86 7.62 -15.15
CA ILE A 93 -12.64 6.38 -15.07
C ILE A 93 -14.08 6.70 -15.50
N SER A 94 -14.24 7.40 -16.63
CA SER A 94 -15.47 7.37 -17.40
C SER A 94 -15.63 5.96 -17.94
N ASP A 95 -16.84 5.41 -17.77
CA ASP A 95 -17.34 4.07 -18.12
C ASP A 95 -16.99 3.54 -19.54
N ASP A 96 -16.29 4.31 -20.38
CA ASP A 96 -15.96 4.00 -21.78
C ASP A 96 -14.56 3.39 -22.00
N GLN A 97 -13.80 3.20 -20.92
CA GLN A 97 -12.72 2.21 -20.83
C GLN A 97 -13.04 1.18 -19.75
N SER A 98 -14.32 0.83 -19.59
CA SER A 98 -14.71 -0.46 -19.02
C SER A 98 -14.37 -1.57 -20.03
N GLU A 99 -13.10 -1.70 -20.43
CA GLU A 99 -12.59 -3.06 -20.41
C GLU A 99 -12.77 -3.49 -18.96
N LYS A 100 -13.60 -4.51 -18.78
CA LYS A 100 -13.67 -5.30 -17.56
C LYS A 100 -12.29 -5.90 -17.28
N GLN A 101 -11.31 -5.08 -16.94
CA GLN A 101 -10.19 -5.50 -16.12
C GLN A 101 -10.76 -5.60 -14.71
N GLU A 102 -11.61 -6.61 -14.53
CA GLU A 102 -11.71 -7.29 -13.26
C GLU A 102 -10.25 -7.59 -12.89
N HIS A 103 -9.70 -6.82 -11.93
CA HIS A 103 -8.37 -7.01 -11.37
C HIS A 103 -8.31 -8.45 -10.83
N THR A 104 -8.07 -9.40 -11.71
CA THR A 104 -8.01 -10.80 -11.34
C THR A 104 -6.63 -10.93 -10.74
N LEU A 105 -6.57 -11.24 -9.44
CA LEU A 105 -5.32 -11.68 -8.87
C LEU A 105 -4.99 -12.98 -9.62
N ASP A 106 -3.87 -13.02 -10.34
CA ASP A 106 -3.39 -14.30 -10.86
C ASP A 106 -3.14 -15.26 -9.68
N GLU A 107 -3.08 -16.57 -9.92
CA GLU A 107 -3.00 -17.59 -8.86
C GLU A 107 -1.88 -17.29 -7.84
N VAL A 108 -0.72 -16.85 -8.35
CA VAL A 108 0.45 -16.44 -7.54
C VAL A 108 0.18 -15.19 -6.69
N GLN A 109 -0.59 -14.23 -7.21
CA GLN A 109 -0.94 -13.01 -6.48
C GLN A 109 -2.00 -13.29 -5.41
N MET A 110 -2.94 -14.19 -5.70
CA MET A 110 -3.98 -14.60 -4.76
C MET A 110 -3.38 -15.37 -3.57
N GLU A 111 -2.44 -16.28 -3.82
CA GLU A 111 -1.73 -17.01 -2.77
C GLU A 111 -0.91 -16.06 -1.88
N ARG A 112 -0.21 -15.08 -2.48
CA ARG A 112 0.52 -14.05 -1.74
C ARG A 112 -0.41 -13.20 -0.88
N TRP A 113 -1.55 -12.77 -1.42
CA TRP A 113 -2.53 -12.01 -0.66
C TRP A 113 -3.06 -12.83 0.53
N TYR A 114 -3.41 -14.10 0.31
CA TYR A 114 -3.93 -14.97 1.37
C TYR A 114 -2.88 -15.18 2.48
N THR A 115 -1.64 -15.45 2.11
CA THR A 115 -0.54 -15.69 3.05
C THR A 115 -0.15 -14.44 3.84
N LEU A 116 -0.11 -13.27 3.19
CA LEU A 116 0.36 -12.03 3.83
C LEU A 116 -0.72 -11.30 4.61
N LYS A 117 -1.99 -11.43 4.20
CA LYS A 117 -3.10 -10.62 4.74
C LYS A 117 -4.36 -11.44 4.99
N GLY A 118 -4.78 -12.25 4.02
CA GLY A 118 -6.07 -12.93 4.04
C GLY A 118 -6.30 -13.84 5.24
N GLN A 119 -5.31 -14.66 5.61
CA GLN A 119 -5.42 -15.57 6.75
C GLN A 119 -5.69 -14.83 8.07
N HIS A 120 -4.89 -13.80 8.34
CA HIS A 120 -5.02 -13.00 9.55
C HIS A 120 -6.37 -12.29 9.59
N LEU A 121 -6.73 -11.58 8.51
CA LEU A 121 -7.99 -10.88 8.37
C LEU A 121 -9.21 -11.80 8.59
N LEU A 122 -9.24 -12.96 7.92
CA LEU A 122 -10.36 -13.89 8.04
C LEU A 122 -10.43 -14.53 9.44
N THR A 123 -9.29 -14.81 10.06
CA THR A 123 -9.22 -15.34 11.43
C THR A 123 -9.74 -14.32 12.43
N GLU A 124 -9.35 -13.05 12.30
CA GLU A 124 -9.84 -11.97 13.16
C GLU A 124 -11.36 -11.81 13.03
N LEU A 125 -11.87 -11.69 11.80
CA LEU A 125 -13.31 -11.58 11.54
C LEU A 125 -14.10 -12.75 12.13
N VAL A 126 -13.63 -13.99 11.93
CA VAL A 126 -14.29 -15.18 12.49
C VAL A 126 -14.24 -15.17 14.02
N THR A 127 -13.08 -14.85 14.60
CA THR A 127 -12.90 -14.81 16.06
C THR A 127 -13.81 -13.75 16.69
N GLU A 128 -13.85 -12.55 16.12
CA GLU A 128 -14.69 -11.46 16.60
C GLU A 128 -16.18 -11.81 16.49
N MET A 129 -16.62 -12.31 15.34
CA MET A 129 -18.02 -12.69 15.15
C MET A 129 -18.42 -13.87 16.07
N ASN A 130 -17.50 -14.81 16.31
CA ASN A 130 -17.73 -15.90 17.25
C ASN A 130 -17.86 -15.41 18.70
N GLN A 131 -17.03 -14.45 19.12
CA GLN A 131 -17.14 -13.81 20.44
C GLN A 131 -18.46 -13.04 20.61
N GLN A 132 -18.99 -12.47 19.52
CA GLN A 132 -20.30 -11.82 19.49
C GLN A 132 -21.48 -12.82 19.43
N GLY A 133 -21.21 -14.14 19.40
CA GLY A 133 -22.23 -15.19 19.40
C GLY A 133 -22.77 -15.58 18.03
N PHE A 134 -22.14 -15.15 16.94
CA PHE A 134 -22.49 -15.59 15.59
C PHE A 134 -21.76 -16.89 15.22
N SER A 135 -22.37 -17.69 14.34
CA SER A 135 -21.79 -18.90 13.77
C SER A 135 -21.50 -18.80 12.27
N ARG A 136 -21.80 -17.62 11.68
CA ARG A 136 -21.52 -17.34 10.28
C ARG A 136 -21.45 -15.85 9.99
N LEU A 137 -20.67 -15.50 8.99
CA LEU A 137 -20.62 -14.17 8.39
C LEU A 137 -20.65 -14.26 6.87
N SER A 138 -20.99 -13.18 6.20
CA SER A 138 -20.92 -13.03 4.75
C SER A 138 -20.12 -11.81 4.38
N ILE A 139 -19.14 -11.95 3.48
CA ILE A 139 -18.45 -10.82 2.86
C ILE A 139 -19.07 -10.62 1.49
N GLN A 140 -19.62 -9.43 1.26
CA GLN A 140 -20.23 -9.04 -0.01
C GLN A 140 -19.17 -8.63 -1.03
N GLU A 141 -19.57 -8.55 -2.30
CA GLU A 141 -18.69 -8.13 -3.40
C GLU A 141 -18.06 -6.74 -3.20
N ASN A 142 -18.76 -5.85 -2.51
CA ASN A 142 -18.24 -4.53 -2.14
C ASN A 142 -17.33 -4.53 -0.90
N GLY A 143 -17.05 -5.70 -0.29
CA GLY A 143 -16.24 -5.80 0.92
C GLY A 143 -17.01 -5.72 2.24
N ASP A 144 -18.32 -5.46 2.22
CA ASP A 144 -19.11 -5.38 3.46
C ASP A 144 -19.20 -6.74 4.15
N VAL A 145 -18.87 -6.75 5.45
CA VAL A 145 -19.02 -7.90 6.34
C VAL A 145 -20.40 -7.84 6.98
N VAL A 146 -21.21 -8.86 6.72
CA VAL A 146 -22.62 -8.91 7.11
C VAL A 146 -22.92 -10.18 7.89
N VAL A 147 -23.64 -10.01 9.01
CA VAL A 147 -24.19 -11.10 9.81
C VAL A 147 -25.72 -11.04 9.83
N GLN A 148 -26.35 -12.14 10.24
CA GLN A 148 -27.79 -12.19 10.45
C GLN A 148 -28.11 -12.03 11.93
N GLU A 149 -28.79 -10.94 12.28
CA GLU A 149 -29.19 -10.60 13.65
C GLU A 149 -30.71 -10.41 13.67
N ASN A 150 -31.42 -11.16 14.52
CA ASN A 150 -32.88 -11.09 14.64
C ASN A 150 -33.64 -11.19 13.28
N GLY A 151 -33.14 -12.04 12.38
CA GLY A 151 -33.72 -12.22 11.05
C GLY A 151 -33.32 -11.17 10.00
N LYS A 152 -32.62 -10.11 10.38
CA LYS A 152 -32.15 -9.05 9.48
C LYS A 152 -30.65 -9.17 9.18
N TYR A 153 -30.25 -8.72 8.01
CA TYR A 153 -28.85 -8.60 7.65
C TYR A 153 -28.30 -7.26 8.14
N VAL A 154 -27.23 -7.29 8.92
CA VAL A 154 -26.58 -6.11 9.52
C VAL A 154 -25.11 -6.09 9.12
N VAL A 155 -24.65 -4.95 8.58
CA VAL A 155 -23.24 -4.70 8.30
C VAL A 155 -22.52 -4.47 9.63
N LYS A 156 -21.45 -5.23 9.88
CA LYS A 156 -20.64 -5.12 11.11
C LYS A 156 -19.26 -4.54 10.84
N ASP A 157 -18.73 -4.74 9.64
CA ASP A 157 -17.40 -4.27 9.24
C ASP A 157 -17.30 -4.13 7.71
N HIS A 158 -16.17 -3.62 7.22
CA HIS A 158 -15.87 -3.43 5.80
C HIS A 158 -14.41 -3.75 5.46
N VAL A 159 -14.20 -4.67 4.52
CA VAL A 159 -12.87 -5.10 4.06
C VAL A 159 -12.51 -4.39 2.75
N LEU A 160 -11.59 -3.43 2.83
CA LEU A 160 -11.17 -2.60 1.68
C LEU A 160 -10.52 -3.39 0.53
N ASP A 161 -9.67 -4.38 0.86
CA ASP A 161 -8.89 -5.13 -0.14
C ASP A 161 -9.35 -6.59 -0.25
N PHE A 162 -10.67 -6.82 -0.25
CA PHE A 162 -11.20 -8.18 -0.40
C PHE A 162 -11.00 -8.67 -1.85
N PRO A 163 -10.63 -9.95 -2.07
CA PRO A 163 -10.40 -10.45 -3.42
C PRO A 163 -11.67 -10.35 -4.28
N PRO A 164 -11.54 -10.02 -5.57
CA PRO A 164 -12.68 -9.89 -6.46
C PRO A 164 -13.34 -11.23 -6.71
N LYS A 165 -14.60 -11.18 -7.15
CA LYS A 165 -15.47 -12.36 -7.32
C LYS A 165 -14.85 -13.51 -8.12
N LYS A 166 -14.06 -13.21 -9.14
CA LYS A 166 -13.33 -14.20 -9.94
C LYS A 166 -12.39 -15.07 -9.11
N ASN A 167 -11.78 -14.52 -8.06
CA ASN A 167 -10.81 -15.20 -7.20
C ASN A 167 -11.44 -15.94 -6.02
N TRP A 168 -12.77 -15.87 -5.85
CA TRP A 168 -13.45 -16.50 -4.71
C TRP A 168 -13.34 -18.02 -4.71
N LEU A 169 -13.29 -18.65 -5.89
CA LEU A 169 -13.06 -20.08 -6.01
C LEU A 169 -11.67 -20.47 -5.51
N ASP A 170 -10.64 -19.69 -5.83
CA ASP A 170 -9.28 -19.97 -5.40
C ASP A 170 -9.10 -19.69 -3.91
N LEU A 171 -9.66 -18.59 -3.40
CA LEU A 171 -9.73 -18.33 -1.96
C LEU A 171 -10.41 -19.48 -1.22
N LYS A 172 -11.52 -20.00 -1.74
CA LYS A 172 -12.21 -21.14 -1.15
C LYS A 172 -11.33 -22.40 -1.12
N LYS A 173 -10.54 -22.68 -2.17
CA LYS A 173 -9.60 -23.81 -2.19
C LYS A 173 -8.53 -23.65 -1.11
N MET A 174 -7.96 -22.45 -0.97
CA MET A 174 -6.94 -22.14 0.04
C MET A 174 -7.43 -22.29 1.48
N MET A 175 -8.75 -22.27 1.71
CA MET A 175 -9.36 -22.39 3.03
C MET A 175 -9.85 -23.81 3.36
N MET A 176 -9.69 -24.80 2.47
CA MET A 176 -10.25 -26.14 2.68
C MET A 176 -9.78 -26.82 3.97
N ASP A 177 -8.54 -26.54 4.41
CA ASP A 177 -7.93 -27.18 5.58
C ASP A 177 -8.16 -26.40 6.90
N THR A 178 -8.91 -25.29 6.86
CA THR A 178 -9.12 -24.41 8.03
C THR A 178 -10.27 -24.84 8.93
N GLY A 179 -11.05 -25.84 8.53
CA GLY A 179 -12.30 -26.22 9.22
C GLY A 179 -13.47 -25.26 8.98
N ILE A 180 -13.25 -24.14 8.30
CA ILE A 180 -14.29 -23.17 7.96
C ILE A 180 -14.99 -23.59 6.67
N LYS A 181 -16.32 -23.72 6.71
CA LYS A 181 -17.12 -24.04 5.53
C LYS A 181 -17.45 -22.78 4.74
N VAL A 182 -16.98 -22.72 3.50
CA VAL A 182 -17.20 -21.57 2.60
C VAL A 182 -18.24 -21.87 1.52
N ARG A 183 -19.26 -21.01 1.43
CA ARG A 183 -20.27 -20.99 0.35
C ARG A 183 -20.13 -19.72 -0.48
N ILE A 184 -20.21 -19.88 -1.80
CA ILE A 184 -20.13 -18.76 -2.75
C ILE A 184 -21.49 -18.63 -3.41
N ASN A 185 -22.05 -17.42 -3.38
CA ASN A 185 -23.25 -17.03 -4.13
C ASN A 185 -22.89 -15.86 -5.07
N GLU A 186 -23.82 -15.44 -5.93
CA GLU A 186 -23.56 -14.41 -6.96
C GLU A 186 -22.98 -13.10 -6.43
N LYS A 187 -23.27 -12.69 -5.19
CA LYS A 187 -22.86 -11.39 -4.63
C LYS A 187 -22.12 -11.48 -3.29
N LYS A 188 -21.83 -12.69 -2.79
CA LYS A 188 -21.20 -12.86 -1.48
C LYS A 188 -20.50 -14.20 -1.28
N MET A 189 -19.47 -14.19 -0.44
CA MET A 189 -18.90 -15.38 0.19
C MET A 189 -19.41 -15.51 1.63
N THR A 190 -19.98 -16.66 1.98
CA THR A 190 -20.45 -16.97 3.34
C THR A 190 -19.49 -17.95 4.00
N PHE A 191 -19.02 -17.58 5.19
CA PHE A 191 -18.12 -18.36 6.02
C PHE A 191 -18.92 -18.87 7.22
N MET A 192 -18.82 -20.17 7.49
CA MET A 192 -19.54 -20.83 8.58
C MET A 192 -18.54 -21.68 9.36
N TRP A 193 -18.57 -21.58 10.68
CA TRP A 193 -17.71 -22.32 11.61
C TRP A 193 -18.57 -23.06 12.64
#